data_AF-A0A851UY31-F1
#
_entry.id   AF-A0A851UY31-F1
#
_cell.length_a   1.000
_cell.length_b   1.000
_cell.length_c   1.000
_cell.angle_alpha   90.00
_cell.angle_beta   90.00
_cell.angle_gamma   90.00
#
_symmetry.space_group_name_H-M   'P 1'
#
loop_
_entity.id
_entity.type
_entity.pdbx_description
1 polymer ?
#
loop_
_entity_poly.entity_id
_entity_poly.type
_entity_poly.pdbx_seq_one_letter_code
_entity_poly.pdbx_strand_id
1 'polypeptide(L)'
;DPATHLSGDDDSTAFWDYLSQNPESIHQVMILMSDRGIPAGWRFMHGYYGHTLKIVNKEGEWVYAQFHFISDQGIKNFTNDEAAAESNDYGQKDLYQAIE
;
A
#
# COMPACT_ATOMS: atom_id res chain seq x y z
N ASP A 1 -19.49 5.65 -6.81
CA ASP A 1 -20.67 4.99 -7.43
C ASP A 1 -20.58 5.05 -8.96
N PRO A 2 -20.73 3.93 -9.70
CA PRO A 2 -20.69 3.94 -11.18
C PRO A 2 -21.74 4.84 -11.84
N ALA A 3 -22.87 5.15 -11.16
CA ALA A 3 -23.88 6.06 -11.68
C ALA A 3 -23.43 7.54 -11.65
N THR A 4 -22.55 7.90 -10.72
CA THR A 4 -22.13 9.30 -10.48
C THR A 4 -20.67 9.57 -10.80
N HIS A 5 -19.84 8.53 -10.91
CA HIS A 5 -18.38 8.60 -11.03
C HIS A 5 -17.69 9.37 -9.87
N LEU A 6 -18.38 9.54 -8.74
CA LEU A 6 -17.79 10.14 -7.54
C LEU A 6 -16.75 9.20 -6.91
N SER A 7 -15.72 9.81 -6.32
CA SER A 7 -14.64 9.10 -5.61
C SER A 7 -15.11 8.60 -4.25
N GLY A 8 -14.23 7.85 -3.56
CA GLY A 8 -14.48 7.39 -2.19
C GLY A 8 -14.50 8.52 -1.15
N ASP A 9 -13.96 9.69 -1.48
CA ASP A 9 -13.97 10.85 -0.57
C ASP A 9 -15.38 11.45 -0.46
N ASP A 10 -16.11 11.47 -1.57
CA ASP A 10 -17.49 11.96 -1.64
C ASP A 10 -18.52 10.86 -1.33
N ASP A 11 -18.25 9.61 -1.73
CA ASP A 11 -19.11 8.44 -1.45
C ASP A 11 -18.31 7.14 -1.29
N SER A 12 -18.11 6.74 -0.03
CA SER A 12 -17.44 5.49 0.34
C SER A 12 -18.39 4.31 0.59
N THR A 13 -19.70 4.46 0.31
CA THR A 13 -20.72 3.46 0.67
C THR A 13 -20.41 2.09 0.06
N ALA A 14 -20.12 2.03 -1.24
CA ALA A 14 -19.82 0.78 -1.93
C ALA A 14 -18.54 0.09 -1.43
N PHE A 15 -17.54 0.88 -0.99
CA PHE A 15 -16.30 0.35 -0.42
C PHE A 15 -16.59 -0.36 0.92
N TRP A 16 -17.31 0.29 1.82
CA TRP A 16 -17.65 -0.29 3.12
C TRP A 16 -18.69 -1.40 3.06
N ASP A 17 -19.64 -1.31 2.13
CA ASP A 17 -20.62 -2.38 1.89
C ASP A 17 -19.92 -3.71 1.57
N TYR A 18 -18.97 -3.69 0.63
CA TYR A 18 -18.17 -4.87 0.28
C TYR A 18 -17.37 -5.40 1.48
N LEU A 19 -16.63 -4.52 2.18
CA LEU A 19 -15.75 -4.95 3.27
C LEU A 19 -16.53 -5.49 4.48
N SER A 20 -17.73 -4.94 4.75
CA SER A 20 -18.59 -5.43 5.84
C SER A 20 -19.13 -6.85 5.59
N GLN A 21 -19.25 -7.25 4.32
CA GLN A 21 -19.76 -8.55 3.90
C GLN A 21 -18.65 -9.58 3.64
N ASN A 22 -17.38 -9.16 3.54
CA ASN A 22 -16.23 -10.02 3.25
C ASN A 22 -15.19 -9.91 4.38
N PRO A 23 -15.41 -10.59 5.51
CA PRO A 23 -14.58 -10.46 6.71
C PRO A 23 -13.13 -10.90 6.50
N GLU A 24 -12.83 -11.70 5.48
CA GLU A 24 -11.46 -12.06 5.09
C GLU A 24 -10.59 -10.84 4.73
N SER A 25 -11.22 -9.72 4.36
CA SER A 25 -10.54 -8.47 4.04
C SER A 25 -9.97 -7.76 5.27
N ILE A 26 -10.44 -8.09 6.48
CA ILE A 26 -10.22 -7.28 7.68
C ILE A 26 -8.73 -7.05 7.98
N HIS A 27 -7.88 -8.05 7.73
CA HIS A 27 -6.45 -7.92 7.98
C HIS A 27 -5.82 -6.81 7.12
N GLN A 28 -6.16 -6.75 5.83
CA GLN A 28 -5.63 -5.70 4.94
C GLN A 28 -6.29 -4.35 5.23
N VAL A 29 -7.57 -4.33 5.61
CA VAL A 29 -8.27 -3.10 6.03
C VAL A 29 -7.59 -2.46 7.24
N MET A 30 -7.18 -3.27 8.24
CA MET A 30 -6.45 -2.76 9.40
C MET A 30 -5.10 -2.15 9.03
N ILE A 31 -4.42 -2.66 8.01
CA ILE A 31 -3.18 -2.04 7.50
C ILE A 31 -3.47 -0.73 6.78
N LEU A 32 -4.46 -0.73 5.88
CA LEU A 32 -4.86 0.44 5.10
C LEU A 32 -5.34 1.60 5.99
N MET A 33 -6.05 1.30 7.08
CA MET A 33 -6.60 2.30 8.00
C MET A 33 -5.63 2.66 9.14
N SER A 34 -4.41 2.11 9.13
CA SER A 34 -3.32 2.55 10.01
C SER A 34 -2.45 3.60 9.30
N ASP A 35 -1.46 4.16 9.99
CA ASP A 35 -0.49 5.09 9.39
C ASP A 35 0.17 4.52 8.12
N ARG A 36 0.30 3.19 7.99
CA ARG A 36 0.85 2.53 6.80
C ARG A 36 0.03 2.73 5.52
N GLY A 37 -1.22 3.21 5.63
CA GLY A 37 -2.08 3.52 4.49
C GLY A 37 -1.66 4.74 3.69
N ILE A 38 -0.89 5.65 4.31
CA ILE A 38 -0.50 6.92 3.70
C ILE A 38 1.02 7.14 3.86
N PRO A 39 1.85 6.37 3.14
CA PRO A 39 3.31 6.51 3.22
C PRO A 39 3.75 7.88 2.71
N ALA A 40 4.73 8.48 3.38
CA ALA A 40 5.30 9.78 3.01
C ALA A 40 6.26 9.64 1.83
N GLY A 41 5.72 9.29 0.66
CA GLY A 41 6.48 8.93 -0.53
C GLY A 41 6.93 7.46 -0.52
N TRP A 42 7.42 6.99 -1.66
CA TRP A 42 7.70 5.56 -1.87
C TRP A 42 8.97 5.06 -1.18
N ARG A 43 9.90 5.96 -0.85
CA ARG A 43 11.21 5.60 -0.28
C ARG A 43 11.12 5.21 1.19
N PHE A 44 10.07 5.63 1.89
CA PHE A 44 9.90 5.45 3.34
C PHE A 44 8.83 4.40 3.69
N MET A 45 8.64 3.40 2.82
CA MET A 45 7.76 2.26 3.07
C MET A 45 8.47 0.93 2.80
N HIS A 46 8.01 -0.13 3.45
CA HIS A 46 8.41 -1.49 3.08
C HIS A 46 7.56 -2.01 1.92
N GLY A 47 8.13 -2.89 1.11
CA GLY A 47 7.41 -3.69 0.12
C GLY A 47 7.30 -5.15 0.58
N TYR A 48 6.15 -5.76 0.36
CA TYR A 48 5.93 -7.18 0.61
C TYR A 48 5.24 -7.77 -0.61
N TYR A 49 5.69 -8.96 -1.05
CA TYR A 49 5.09 -9.60 -2.24
C TYR A 49 3.66 -10.09 -1.99
N GLY A 50 3.29 -10.34 -0.74
CA GLY A 50 1.97 -10.79 -0.32
C GLY A 50 1.76 -12.31 -0.46
N HIS A 51 2.06 -12.88 -1.62
CA HIS A 51 1.87 -14.30 -1.87
C HIS A 51 3.09 -15.15 -1.49
N THR A 52 2.82 -16.40 -1.09
CA THR A 52 3.87 -17.41 -0.94
C THR A 52 4.30 -17.91 -2.31
N LEU A 53 5.59 -17.80 -2.61
CA LEU A 53 6.20 -18.28 -3.84
C LEU A 53 6.97 -19.58 -3.61
N LYS A 54 7.26 -20.31 -4.69
CA LYS A 54 8.26 -21.37 -4.69
C LYS A 54 9.54 -20.86 -5.36
N ILE A 55 10.68 -21.08 -4.72
CA ILE A 55 12.00 -20.89 -5.32
C ILE A 55 12.58 -22.26 -5.61
N VAL A 56 13.09 -22.45 -6.82
CA VAL A 56 13.64 -23.73 -7.30
C VAL A 56 15.14 -23.54 -7.58
N ASN A 57 15.99 -24.42 -7.04
CA ASN A 57 17.43 -24.39 -7.30
C ASN A 57 17.79 -25.06 -8.64
N LYS A 58 19.08 -25.11 -8.98
CA LYS A 58 19.55 -25.67 -10.26
C LYS A 58 19.34 -27.18 -10.35
N GLU A 59 19.23 -27.83 -9.20
CA GLU A 59 19.02 -29.27 -9.03
C GLU A 59 17.53 -29.66 -9.09
N GLY A 60 16.62 -28.68 -9.19
CA GLY A 60 15.16 -28.91 -9.25
C GLY A 60 14.48 -29.06 -7.89
N GLU A 61 15.22 -28.88 -6.79
CA GLU A 61 14.66 -28.85 -5.44
C GLU A 61 14.02 -27.49 -5.16
N TRP A 62 12.97 -27.47 -4.33
CA TRP A 62 12.21 -26.25 -4.09
C TRP A 62 11.92 -25.98 -2.61
N VAL A 63 11.77 -24.70 -2.29
CA VAL A 63 11.33 -24.20 -0.98
C VAL A 63 10.24 -23.15 -1.15
N TYR A 64 9.39 -22.98 -0.14
CA TYR A 64 8.48 -21.83 -0.07
C TYR A 64 9.21 -20.60 0.41
N ALA A 65 8.92 -19.44 -0.18
CA ALA A 65 9.52 -18.17 0.18
C ALA A 65 8.49 -17.04 0.21
N GLN A 66 8.81 -16.04 1.03
CA GLN A 66 8.15 -14.75 1.09
C GLN A 66 9.21 -13.68 0.82
N PHE A 67 8.90 -12.71 -0.04
CA PHE A 67 9.85 -11.65 -0.42
C PHE A 67 9.48 -10.35 0.27
N HIS A 68 10.42 -9.82 1.05
CA HIS A 68 10.30 -8.57 1.77
C HIS A 68 11.35 -7.59 1.26
N PHE A 69 10.91 -6.38 0.93
CA PHE A 69 11.74 -5.24 0.52
C PHE A 69 11.74 -4.25 1.68
N ILE A 70 12.76 -4.34 2.53
CA ILE A 70 12.88 -3.49 3.70
C ILE A 70 13.61 -2.21 3.30
N SER A 71 12.92 -1.08 3.38
CA SER A 71 13.54 0.23 3.15
C SER A 71 14.60 0.54 4.21
N ASP A 72 15.81 0.89 3.74
CA ASP A 72 16.92 1.37 4.55
C ASP A 72 16.73 2.83 4.98
N GLN A 73 15.78 3.56 4.38
CA GLN A 73 15.47 4.96 4.73
C GLN A 73 14.57 5.06 5.97
N GLY A 74 14.14 3.92 6.53
CA GLY A 74 13.15 3.84 7.60
C GLY A 74 11.72 4.02 7.12
N ILE A 75 10.79 4.15 8.08
CA ILE A 75 9.36 4.33 7.81
C ILE A 75 8.92 5.74 8.17
N LYS A 76 8.18 6.37 7.26
CA LYS A 76 7.53 7.67 7.46
C LYS A 76 6.18 7.64 6.77
N ASN A 77 5.17 8.13 7.47
CA ASN A 77 3.80 8.20 7.00
C ASN A 77 3.25 9.60 7.25
N PHE A 78 2.25 9.99 6.48
CA PHE A 78 1.48 11.20 6.71
C PHE A 78 0.25 10.91 7.56
N THR A 79 -0.13 11.90 8.36
CA THR A 79 -1.50 12.04 8.83
C THR A 79 -2.44 12.41 7.67
N ASN A 80 -3.75 12.26 7.87
CA ASN A 80 -4.73 12.67 6.85
C ASN A 80 -4.59 14.16 6.47
N ASP A 81 -4.39 15.04 7.45
CA ASP A 81 -4.28 16.49 7.22
C ASP A 81 -3.00 16.85 6.45
N GLU A 82 -1.86 16.21 6.78
CA GLU A 82 -0.62 16.38 6.03
C GLU A 82 -0.79 15.91 4.58
N ALA A 83 -1.38 14.73 4.38
CA ALA A 83 -1.57 14.17 3.05
C ALA A 83 -2.50 15.02 2.17
N ALA A 84 -3.54 15.60 2.75
CA ALA A 84 -4.47 16.48 2.03
C ALA A 84 -3.83 17.82 1.60
N ALA A 85 -2.75 18.25 2.28
CA ALA A 85 -2.00 19.45 1.92
C ALA A 85 -0.95 19.20 0.82
N GLU A 86 -0.63 17.95 0.53
CA GLU A 86 0.40 17.58 -0.45
C GLU A 86 -0.12 17.56 -1.88
N SER A 87 0.81 17.70 -2.83
CA SER A 87 0.52 17.53 -4.25
C SER A 87 0.17 16.08 -4.56
N ASN A 88 -0.81 15.84 -5.43
CA ASN A 88 -1.10 14.50 -5.97
C ASN A 88 0.13 13.83 -6.63
N ASP A 89 1.13 14.62 -7.04
CA ASP A 89 2.38 14.13 -7.64
C ASP A 89 3.52 13.94 -6.60
N TYR A 90 3.25 14.09 -5.30
CA TYR A 90 4.28 14.13 -4.25
C TYR A 90 5.25 12.95 -4.35
N GLY A 91 4.74 11.72 -4.38
CA GLY A 91 5.58 10.51 -4.42
C GLY A 91 6.49 10.44 -5.64
N GLN A 92 6.02 10.92 -6.79
CA GLN A 92 6.81 10.98 -8.03
C GLN A 92 7.93 12.02 -7.91
N LYS A 93 7.60 13.22 -7.42
CA LYS A 93 8.57 14.32 -7.24
C LYS A 93 9.63 13.96 -6.21
N ASP A 94 9.21 13.41 -5.05
CA ASP A 94 10.12 12.93 -4.00
C ASP A 94 11.13 11.92 -4.54
N LEU A 95 10.66 10.89 -5.27
CA LEU A 95 11.55 9.86 -5.80
C LEU A 95 12.49 10.43 -6.87
N TYR A 96 11.98 11.22 -7.81
CA TYR A 96 12.80 11.81 -8.88
C TYR A 96 13.91 12.69 -8.29
N GLN A 97 13.56 13.63 -7.41
CA GLN A 97 14.50 14.55 -6.78
C GLN A 97 15.50 13.85 -5.86
N ALA A 98 15.17 12.67 -5.33
CA ALA A 98 16.09 11.89 -4.52
C ALA A 98 17.15 11.13 -5.32
N ILE A 99 16.95 10.97 -6.63
CA ILE A 99 17.86 10.25 -7.53
C ILE A 99 18.77 11.22 -8.29
N GLU A 100 18.28 12.42 -8.61
CA GLU A 100 19.06 13.52 -9.20
C GLU A 100 20.08 14.10 -8.20
#